data_AF-A0A2P2JSN1-F1
#
_entry.id   AF-A0A2P2JSN1-F1
#
_cell.length_a   1.000
_cell.length_b   1.000
_cell.length_c   1.000
_cell.angle_alpha   90.00
_cell.angle_beta   90.00
_cell.angle_gamma   90.00
#
_symmetry.space_group_name_H-M   'P 1'
#
loop_
_entity.id
_entity.type
_entity.pdbx_description
1 polymer ?
#
loop_
_entity_poly.entity_id
_entity_poly.type
_entity_poly.pdbx_seq_one_letter_code
_entity_poly.pdbx_strand_id
1 'polypeptide(L)'
;MANKLWCLIVCTVTLLLQLSNFAISKREQLPTPPLPVLPLPSYSQLKWQQREVIMFLHFGVNTFTDSEWGTGHENPEIFNPAGLNANQWVNAASEAGIDLVILTAKHHDGFCLWPSKYTDHSVTKSPWKNGRGDVVREFVAAAKAHGGVDVGLYLSPWDRHDRRYGHNLEYNEYYLAQLQELLNKYGSVREIWFDGAKGPNAPNMSYYFSDWFAMVKELQSSINIFSDAGPDVRWIGNENGSAGSTCWSTINRTSLSIGNGSIANYLNKGDPKGTDWLPAECDVSIRPGWFWHKSESPKKLSQLLEIYYDSVGRNCVLLLNVPPNTTGLISDVDVHRLREFRNAIDTIFSSNLAEKCFARASSRRGGKDGGFGPENVLDTDHLWTYWAPSERRKDDNWIEFICPEGLRFNVIRIQEAIGLGQRIKRHEIYVDGKKVADGTTVGHKRLHRLEKGVEHGQNVRIKILGSRGLPLISSVGLHYDPFWHPNEQLIL
;
A
#
# COMPACT_ATOMS: atom_id res chain seq x y z
N MET A 1 -31.18 5.97 -79.80
CA MET A 1 -31.66 5.82 -78.39
C MET A 1 -30.93 4.73 -77.61
N ALA A 2 -30.50 3.63 -78.23
CA ALA A 2 -29.83 2.51 -77.54
C ALA A 2 -28.50 2.86 -76.82
N ASN A 3 -27.61 3.68 -77.43
CA ASN A 3 -26.31 3.99 -76.83
C ASN A 3 -26.38 4.86 -75.56
N LYS A 4 -27.40 5.72 -75.41
CA LYS A 4 -27.58 6.53 -74.19
C LYS A 4 -28.06 5.70 -73.01
N LEU A 5 -28.91 4.68 -73.27
CA LEU A 5 -29.43 3.79 -72.24
C LEU A 5 -28.34 2.87 -71.68
N TRP A 6 -27.45 2.37 -72.56
CA TRP A 6 -26.34 1.52 -72.13
C TRP A 6 -25.31 2.27 -71.29
N CYS A 7 -24.98 3.52 -71.66
CA CYS A 7 -24.09 4.38 -70.88
C CYS A 7 -24.67 4.71 -69.50
N LEU A 8 -25.98 4.96 -69.42
CA LEU A 8 -26.67 5.21 -68.14
C LEU A 8 -26.64 3.97 -67.24
N ILE A 9 -26.89 2.77 -67.79
CA ILE A 9 -26.84 1.53 -67.03
C ILE A 9 -25.43 1.26 -66.50
N VAL A 10 -24.39 1.42 -67.33
CA VAL A 10 -23.00 1.23 -66.92
C VAL A 10 -22.59 2.22 -65.83
N CYS A 11 -22.95 3.51 -65.96
CA CYS A 11 -22.68 4.51 -64.93
C CYS A 11 -23.45 4.22 -63.62
N THR A 12 -24.69 3.74 -63.71
CA THR A 12 -25.50 3.43 -62.52
C THR A 12 -24.96 2.20 -61.79
N VAL A 13 -24.51 1.17 -62.54
CA VAL A 13 -23.91 -0.04 -61.97
C VAL A 13 -22.54 0.26 -61.35
N THR A 14 -21.70 1.11 -61.99
CA THR A 14 -20.42 1.54 -61.39
C THR A 14 -20.62 2.42 -60.17
N LEU A 15 -21.62 3.32 -60.18
CA LEU A 15 -21.95 4.14 -59.01
C LEU A 15 -22.52 3.27 -57.87
N LEU A 16 -23.34 2.26 -58.17
CA LEU A 16 -23.83 1.29 -57.19
C LEU A 16 -22.72 0.40 -56.61
N LEU A 17 -21.73 0.00 -57.43
CA LEU A 17 -20.54 -0.74 -56.99
C LEU A 17 -19.57 0.13 -56.16
N GLN A 18 -19.46 1.42 -56.47
CA GLN A 18 -18.70 2.35 -55.63
C GLN A 18 -19.43 2.67 -54.33
N LEU A 19 -20.75 2.89 -54.37
CA LEU A 19 -21.57 3.11 -53.17
C LEU A 19 -21.65 1.86 -52.28
N SER A 20 -21.64 0.64 -52.85
CA SER A 20 -21.57 -0.60 -52.05
C SER A 20 -20.20 -0.82 -51.41
N ASN A 21 -19.11 -0.35 -52.02
CA ASN A 21 -17.78 -0.33 -51.42
C ASN A 21 -17.61 0.75 -50.33
N PHE A 22 -18.43 1.82 -50.35
CA PHE A 22 -18.43 2.86 -49.31
C PHE A 22 -19.35 2.56 -48.12
N ALA A 23 -20.20 1.52 -48.19
CA ALA A 23 -21.24 1.25 -47.19
C ALA A 23 -21.01 0.02 -46.30
N ILE A 24 -19.82 -0.57 -46.30
CA ILE A 24 -19.42 -1.55 -45.27
C ILE A 24 -18.13 -1.06 -44.62
N SER A 25 -18.20 0.08 -43.94
CA SER A 25 -17.36 0.25 -42.75
C SER A 25 -17.86 -0.79 -41.76
N LYS A 26 -17.24 -1.99 -41.76
CA LYS A 26 -17.32 -2.85 -40.58
C LYS A 26 -16.74 -1.99 -39.46
N ARG A 27 -17.62 -1.45 -38.62
CA ARG A 27 -17.21 -0.81 -37.37
C ARG A 27 -16.40 -1.87 -36.65
N GLU A 28 -15.07 -1.75 -36.70
CA GLU A 28 -14.19 -2.72 -36.05
C GLU A 28 -14.55 -2.69 -34.58
N GLN A 29 -15.17 -3.76 -34.12
CA GLN A 29 -15.61 -3.87 -32.76
C GLN A 29 -14.33 -4.04 -31.95
N LEU A 30 -13.92 -2.97 -31.25
CA LEU A 30 -12.81 -3.03 -30.33
C LEU A 30 -13.02 -4.23 -29.39
N PRO A 31 -11.98 -5.05 -29.17
CA PRO A 31 -12.10 -6.20 -28.29
C PRO A 31 -12.51 -5.73 -26.90
N THR A 32 -13.40 -6.48 -26.25
CA THR A 32 -13.78 -6.18 -24.87
C THR A 32 -12.61 -6.44 -23.92
N PRO A 33 -12.53 -5.75 -22.76
CA PRO A 33 -11.59 -6.06 -21.69
C PRO A 33 -11.70 -7.50 -21.16
N PRO A 34 -10.61 -8.09 -20.62
CA PRO A 34 -10.69 -9.38 -19.95
C PRO A 34 -11.61 -9.32 -18.74
N LEU A 35 -12.33 -10.41 -18.45
CA LEU A 35 -13.09 -10.50 -17.21
C LEU A 35 -12.17 -10.34 -15.99
N PRO A 36 -12.66 -9.74 -14.90
CA PRO A 36 -11.94 -9.68 -13.64
C PRO A 36 -11.71 -11.08 -13.05
N VAL A 37 -10.64 -11.22 -12.27
CA VAL A 37 -10.41 -12.39 -11.40
C VAL A 37 -10.76 -12.00 -9.98
N LEU A 38 -11.81 -12.58 -9.42
CA LEU A 38 -12.29 -12.23 -8.08
C LEU A 38 -11.39 -12.80 -6.96
N PRO A 39 -11.42 -12.18 -5.76
CA PRO A 39 -12.09 -10.90 -5.41
C PRO A 39 -11.36 -9.67 -5.97
N LEU A 40 -12.04 -8.52 -5.99
CA LEU A 40 -11.48 -7.23 -6.42
C LEU A 40 -11.21 -6.31 -5.23
N PRO A 41 -10.21 -5.43 -5.31
CA PRO A 41 -10.06 -4.35 -4.34
C PRO A 41 -11.25 -3.40 -4.41
N SER A 42 -11.65 -2.87 -3.26
CA SER A 42 -12.50 -1.69 -3.19
C SER A 42 -11.75 -0.46 -3.72
N TYR A 43 -12.49 0.61 -4.01
CA TYR A 43 -11.88 1.88 -4.40
C TYR A 43 -10.94 2.44 -3.31
N SER A 44 -11.30 2.32 -2.03
CA SER A 44 -10.47 2.79 -0.92
C SER A 44 -9.19 1.97 -0.76
N GLN A 45 -9.25 0.65 -1.01
CA GLN A 45 -8.07 -0.23 -1.02
C GLN A 45 -7.14 0.08 -2.20
N LEU A 46 -7.68 0.36 -3.40
CA LEU A 46 -6.88 0.79 -4.55
C LEU A 46 -6.13 2.08 -4.24
N LYS A 47 -6.83 3.09 -3.71
CA LYS A 47 -6.22 4.37 -3.33
C LYS A 47 -5.17 4.22 -2.24
N TRP A 48 -5.42 3.37 -1.25
CA TRP A 48 -4.47 3.08 -0.19
C TRP A 48 -3.21 2.40 -0.71
N GLN A 49 -3.34 1.42 -1.60
CA GLN A 49 -2.19 0.71 -2.16
C GLN A 49 -1.27 1.64 -2.97
N GLN A 50 -1.84 2.65 -3.65
CA GLN A 50 -1.11 3.67 -4.41
C GLN A 50 -0.25 4.60 -3.53
N ARG A 51 -0.49 4.65 -2.22
CA ARG A 51 0.30 5.49 -1.30
C ARG A 51 1.72 4.94 -1.11
N GLU A 52 1.85 3.62 -1.18
CA GLU A 52 3.09 2.85 -1.00
C GLU A 52 3.73 2.97 0.37
N VAL A 53 3.99 4.20 0.85
CA VAL A 53 4.53 4.49 2.17
C VAL A 53 3.56 5.40 2.92
N ILE A 54 3.18 4.97 4.12
CA ILE A 54 2.36 5.72 5.08
C ILE A 54 3.11 5.82 6.41
N MET A 55 2.71 6.74 7.29
CA MET A 55 3.44 7.00 8.54
C MET A 55 2.60 6.67 9.77
N PHE A 56 3.24 6.14 10.80
CA PHE A 56 2.65 5.95 12.13
C PHE A 56 3.27 6.90 13.15
N LEU A 57 2.48 7.36 14.12
CA LEU A 57 2.93 8.16 15.25
C LEU A 57 2.50 7.49 16.54
N HIS A 58 3.44 6.79 17.20
CA HIS A 58 3.29 6.39 18.60
C HIS A 58 3.71 7.53 19.51
N PHE A 59 2.72 8.09 20.21
CA PHE A 59 2.91 9.18 21.15
C PHE A 59 1.93 9.04 22.31
N GLY A 60 2.38 9.30 23.54
CA GLY A 60 1.54 9.14 24.73
C GLY A 60 2.35 9.11 26.00
N VAL A 61 1.74 8.64 27.10
CA VAL A 61 2.41 8.52 28.41
C VAL A 61 3.69 7.70 28.35
N ASN A 62 3.72 6.69 27.47
CA ASN A 62 4.87 5.81 27.19
C ASN A 62 6.11 6.57 26.71
N THR A 63 5.93 7.67 25.97
CA THR A 63 7.02 8.59 25.59
C THR A 63 7.70 9.22 26.82
N PHE A 64 6.95 9.45 27.90
CA PHE A 64 7.43 10.10 29.12
C PHE A 64 7.94 9.12 30.17
N THR A 65 7.49 7.85 30.11
CA THR A 65 7.96 6.77 30.98
C THR A 65 9.11 5.97 30.37
N ASP A 66 9.57 6.33 29.17
CA ASP A 66 10.63 5.61 28.44
C ASP A 66 10.31 4.12 28.31
N SER A 67 9.04 3.80 27.99
CA SER A 67 8.50 2.44 27.95
C SER A 67 7.79 2.17 26.63
N GLU A 68 7.88 0.94 26.12
CA GLU A 68 7.12 0.53 24.93
C GLU A 68 5.65 0.25 25.29
N TRP A 69 5.43 -0.49 26.39
CA TRP A 69 4.10 -0.86 26.87
C TRP A 69 3.87 -0.33 28.29
N GLY A 70 3.12 0.77 28.39
CA GLY A 70 2.65 1.29 29.68
C GLY A 70 1.73 0.33 30.42
N THR A 71 1.67 0.51 31.73
CA THR A 71 1.02 -0.35 32.72
C THR A 71 -0.49 -0.13 32.85
N GLY A 72 -0.99 1.04 32.46
CA GLY A 72 -2.35 1.52 32.73
C GLY A 72 -2.49 2.23 34.08
N HIS A 73 -1.38 2.45 34.78
CA HIS A 73 -1.34 3.12 36.09
C HIS A 73 -0.46 4.37 36.07
N GLU A 74 -0.01 4.80 34.89
CA GLU A 74 0.71 6.04 34.68
C GLU A 74 -0.09 7.21 35.26
N ASN A 75 0.57 8.06 36.07
CA ASN A 75 -0.06 9.29 36.53
C ASN A 75 -0.20 10.24 35.33
N PRO A 76 -1.42 10.69 34.96
CA PRO A 76 -1.64 11.66 33.87
C PRO A 76 -0.78 12.93 33.95
N GLU A 77 -0.29 13.29 35.15
CA GLU A 77 0.60 14.43 35.36
C GLU A 77 1.92 14.35 34.57
N ILE A 78 2.39 13.15 34.22
CA ILE A 78 3.62 12.98 33.44
C ILE A 78 3.46 13.43 31.98
N PHE A 79 2.22 13.45 31.47
CA PHE A 79 1.94 13.86 30.10
C PHE A 79 1.92 15.39 30.01
N ASN A 80 3.06 15.97 29.59
CA ASN A 80 3.17 17.43 29.44
C ASN A 80 4.10 17.86 28.28
N PRO A 81 3.73 17.58 27.02
CA PRO A 81 4.54 17.98 25.87
C PRO A 81 4.44 19.49 25.61
N ALA A 82 5.31 20.26 26.26
CA ALA A 82 5.30 21.72 26.21
C ALA A 82 5.52 22.30 24.80
N GLY A 83 6.22 21.57 23.93
CA GLY A 83 6.55 21.98 22.56
C GLY A 83 5.72 21.29 21.48
N LEU A 84 4.62 20.59 21.83
CA LEU A 84 3.82 19.84 20.85
C LEU A 84 3.42 20.72 19.67
N ASN A 85 3.80 20.30 18.47
CA ASN A 85 3.43 20.97 17.24
C ASN A 85 3.10 19.94 16.15
N ALA A 86 1.81 19.63 16.01
CA ALA A 86 1.38 18.65 15.01
C ALA A 86 1.58 19.12 13.56
N ASN A 87 1.74 20.42 13.29
CA ASN A 87 2.14 20.90 11.97
C ASN A 87 3.55 20.40 11.61
N GLN A 88 4.46 20.29 12.60
CA GLN A 88 5.79 19.75 12.35
C GLN A 88 5.73 18.26 11.97
N TRP A 89 4.81 17.49 12.56
CA TRP A 89 4.60 16.08 12.19
C TRP A 89 4.09 15.95 10.75
N VAL A 90 3.07 16.73 10.40
CA VAL A 90 2.46 16.73 9.06
C VAL A 90 3.44 17.23 7.99
N ASN A 91 4.22 18.27 8.28
CA ASN A 91 5.24 18.77 7.37
C ASN A 91 6.35 17.72 7.15
N ALA A 92 6.82 17.06 8.21
CA ALA A 92 7.82 15.99 8.09
C ALA A 92 7.32 14.83 7.22
N ALA A 93 6.05 14.43 7.37
CA ALA A 93 5.41 13.43 6.51
C ALA A 93 5.34 13.89 5.05
N SER A 94 4.81 15.08 4.79
CA SER A 94 4.66 15.59 3.43
C SER A 94 6.00 15.75 2.72
N GLU A 95 7.04 16.25 3.40
CA GLU A 95 8.39 16.37 2.85
C GLU A 95 9.02 15.00 2.57
N ALA A 96 8.59 13.95 3.28
CA ALA A 96 8.96 12.57 3.02
C ALA A 96 8.09 11.91 1.92
N GLY A 97 7.18 12.66 1.28
CA GLY A 97 6.25 12.16 0.27
C GLY A 97 5.16 11.24 0.81
N ILE A 98 4.89 11.31 2.12
CA ILE A 98 3.86 10.52 2.79
C ILE A 98 2.57 11.33 2.86
N ASP A 99 1.47 10.73 2.41
CA ASP A 99 0.16 11.37 2.29
C ASP A 99 -0.92 10.76 3.19
N LEU A 100 -0.56 9.81 4.07
CA LEU A 100 -1.41 9.28 5.15
C LEU A 100 -0.57 9.10 6.41
N VAL A 101 -1.05 9.69 7.51
CA VAL A 101 -0.42 9.58 8.83
C VAL A 101 -1.43 9.04 9.83
N ILE A 102 -1.06 7.99 10.56
CA ILE A 102 -1.86 7.35 11.60
C ILE A 102 -1.33 7.82 12.97
N LEU A 103 -2.21 8.23 13.88
CA LEU A 103 -1.85 8.60 15.25
C LEU A 103 -2.43 7.61 16.27
N THR A 104 -1.63 7.18 17.25
CA THR A 104 -2.12 6.43 18.41
C THR A 104 -3.01 7.29 19.30
N ALA A 105 -4.31 7.31 19.04
CA ALA A 105 -5.27 8.06 19.85
C ALA A 105 -5.36 7.48 21.28
N LYS A 106 -5.25 6.16 21.41
CA LYS A 106 -5.12 5.43 22.67
C LYS A 106 -4.24 4.19 22.43
N HIS A 107 -3.19 4.01 23.23
CA HIS A 107 -2.36 2.81 23.23
C HIS A 107 -2.80 1.82 24.33
N HIS A 108 -2.11 0.69 24.51
CA HIS A 108 -2.50 -0.38 25.45
C HIS A 108 -2.64 0.07 26.90
N ASP A 109 -1.87 1.08 27.32
CA ASP A 109 -1.98 1.73 28.63
C ASP A 109 -3.34 2.39 28.85
N GLY A 110 -4.13 2.64 27.81
CA GLY A 110 -5.50 3.15 27.92
C GLY A 110 -5.58 4.67 28.02
N PHE A 111 -4.45 5.39 28.04
CA PHE A 111 -4.46 6.85 28.12
C PHE A 111 -4.95 7.46 26.80
N CYS A 112 -6.06 8.20 26.87
CA CYS A 112 -6.66 8.80 25.69
C CYS A 112 -6.06 10.19 25.38
N LEU A 113 -5.55 10.36 24.15
CA LEU A 113 -4.96 11.61 23.67
C LEU A 113 -5.96 12.71 23.29
N TRP A 114 -7.25 12.45 23.50
CA TRP A 114 -8.34 13.39 23.31
C TRP A 114 -9.21 13.46 24.57
N PRO A 115 -10.01 14.53 24.77
CA PRO A 115 -10.86 14.66 25.95
C PRO A 115 -12.11 13.77 25.84
N SER A 116 -11.91 12.45 25.97
CA SER A 116 -13.00 11.47 25.92
C SER A 116 -13.98 11.69 27.07
N LYS A 117 -15.28 11.57 26.79
CA LYS A 117 -16.33 11.65 27.83
C LYS A 117 -16.43 10.40 28.70
N TYR A 118 -15.79 9.31 28.28
CA TYR A 118 -16.04 7.98 28.83
C TYR A 118 -14.93 7.46 29.74
N THR A 119 -13.85 8.24 29.94
CA THR A 119 -12.77 7.94 30.87
C THR A 119 -12.07 9.21 31.33
N ASP A 120 -11.68 9.22 32.61
CA ASP A 120 -10.82 10.26 33.18
C ASP A 120 -9.34 10.02 32.86
N HIS A 121 -8.95 8.82 32.39
CA HIS A 121 -7.57 8.52 31.98
C HIS A 121 -7.29 9.05 30.58
N SER A 122 -7.22 10.38 30.49
CA SER A 122 -7.05 11.13 29.26
C SER A 122 -6.29 12.43 29.51
N VAL A 123 -6.01 13.15 28.42
CA VAL A 123 -5.43 14.51 28.44
C VAL A 123 -6.15 15.49 29.38
N THR A 124 -7.43 15.26 29.72
CA THR A 124 -8.18 16.12 30.65
C THR A 124 -7.64 16.12 32.08
N LYS A 125 -6.95 15.05 32.49
CA LYS A 125 -6.31 14.94 33.80
C LYS A 125 -4.80 15.25 33.77
N SER A 126 -4.28 15.63 32.61
CA SER A 126 -2.89 16.05 32.46
C SER A 126 -2.72 17.57 32.62
N PRO A 127 -1.54 18.07 33.02
CA PRO A 127 -1.26 19.50 33.08
C PRO A 127 -1.13 20.12 31.69
N TRP A 128 -0.97 19.31 30.64
CA TRP A 128 -0.81 19.80 29.27
C TRP A 128 -1.99 20.69 28.86
N LYS A 129 -1.67 21.92 28.45
CA LYS A 129 -2.66 22.97 28.13
C LYS A 129 -3.71 23.18 29.22
N ASN A 130 -3.34 22.98 30.49
CA ASN A 130 -4.21 23.06 31.67
C ASN A 130 -5.42 22.11 31.59
N GLY A 131 -5.20 20.86 31.17
CA GLY A 131 -6.25 19.84 31.03
C GLY A 131 -7.25 20.09 29.90
N ARG A 132 -6.95 21.04 29.00
CA ARG A 132 -7.82 21.41 27.86
C ARG A 132 -7.21 21.06 26.50
N GLY A 133 -6.11 20.32 26.50
CA GLY A 133 -5.46 19.86 25.29
C GLY A 133 -6.24 18.76 24.58
N ASP A 134 -6.03 18.63 23.28
CA ASP A 134 -6.59 17.58 22.43
C ASP A 134 -5.62 17.32 21.28
N VAL A 135 -4.76 16.28 21.44
CA VAL A 135 -3.71 15.98 20.47
C VAL A 135 -4.34 15.54 19.14
N VAL A 136 -5.43 14.77 19.20
CA VAL A 136 -6.14 14.28 18.01
C VAL A 136 -6.68 15.46 17.20
N ARG A 137 -7.28 16.46 17.87
CA ARG A 137 -7.74 17.70 17.21
C ARG A 137 -6.60 18.48 16.56
N GLU A 138 -5.48 18.66 17.27
CA GLU A 138 -4.33 19.40 16.75
C GLU A 138 -3.74 18.72 15.52
N PHE A 139 -3.62 17.40 15.56
CA PHE A 139 -3.14 16.59 14.44
C PHE A 139 -4.08 16.67 13.22
N VAL A 140 -5.38 16.43 13.42
CA VAL A 140 -6.37 16.51 12.34
C VAL A 140 -6.44 17.92 11.75
N ALA A 141 -6.37 18.95 12.59
CA ALA A 141 -6.39 20.33 12.13
C ALA A 141 -5.14 20.67 11.30
N ALA A 142 -3.96 20.21 11.72
CA ALA A 142 -2.72 20.37 10.96
C ALA A 142 -2.78 19.66 9.60
N ALA A 143 -3.23 18.40 9.57
CA ALA A 143 -3.39 17.64 8.32
C ALA A 143 -4.38 18.30 7.36
N LYS A 144 -5.53 18.74 7.88
CA LYS A 144 -6.54 19.48 7.11
C LYS A 144 -6.01 20.82 6.58
N ALA A 145 -5.27 21.57 7.39
CA ALA A 145 -4.71 22.86 6.99
C ALA A 145 -3.62 22.70 5.91
N HIS A 146 -2.84 21.61 5.99
CA HIS A 146 -1.86 21.26 4.96
C HIS A 146 -2.52 20.85 3.64
N GLY A 147 -3.62 20.08 3.68
CA GLY A 147 -4.44 19.71 2.51
C GLY A 147 -3.89 18.57 1.64
N GLY A 148 -2.62 18.19 1.83
CA GLY A 148 -1.97 17.07 1.14
C GLY A 148 -1.72 15.80 1.98
N VAL A 149 -2.18 15.78 3.24
CA VAL A 149 -1.98 14.64 4.15
C VAL A 149 -3.31 14.21 4.74
N ASP A 150 -3.68 12.95 4.53
CA ASP A 150 -4.83 12.29 5.12
C ASP A 150 -4.54 11.78 6.54
N VAL A 151 -5.60 11.60 7.32
CA VAL A 151 -5.55 11.19 8.73
C VAL A 151 -5.97 9.73 8.88
N GLY A 152 -5.21 8.97 9.66
CA GLY A 152 -5.63 7.71 10.27
C GLY A 152 -5.55 7.77 11.79
N LEU A 153 -6.23 6.85 12.46
CA LEU A 153 -6.22 6.75 13.93
C LEU A 153 -6.03 5.30 14.37
N TYR A 154 -5.26 5.10 15.43
CA TYR A 154 -5.14 3.83 16.13
C TYR A 154 -5.88 3.93 17.47
N LEU A 155 -6.66 2.90 17.77
CA LEU A 155 -7.37 2.78 19.04
C LEU A 155 -7.15 1.36 19.58
N SER A 156 -6.26 1.19 20.55
CA SER A 156 -5.94 -0.14 21.10
C SER A 156 -7.20 -0.87 21.59
N PRO A 157 -7.51 -2.07 21.05
CA PRO A 157 -8.55 -2.94 21.61
C PRO A 157 -8.18 -3.43 23.02
N TRP A 158 -6.91 -3.73 23.28
CA TRP A 158 -6.44 -4.05 24.63
C TRP A 158 -6.33 -2.79 25.48
N ASP A 159 -6.89 -2.81 26.69
CA ASP A 159 -6.82 -1.68 27.61
C ASP A 159 -6.39 -2.18 28.98
N ARG A 160 -5.29 -1.63 29.48
CA ARG A 160 -4.70 -1.99 30.77
C ARG A 160 -5.17 -1.10 31.91
N HIS A 161 -5.92 -0.04 31.61
CA HIS A 161 -6.44 0.91 32.59
C HIS A 161 -7.91 0.65 32.91
N ASP A 162 -8.74 0.47 31.88
CA ASP A 162 -10.19 0.51 32.03
C ASP A 162 -10.74 -0.72 32.76
N ARG A 163 -11.47 -0.47 33.86
CA ARG A 163 -12.05 -1.54 34.70
C ARG A 163 -13.09 -2.39 33.99
N ARG A 164 -13.67 -1.91 32.88
CA ARG A 164 -14.59 -2.69 32.05
C ARG A 164 -13.84 -3.76 31.26
N TYR A 165 -12.53 -3.63 31.05
CA TYR A 165 -11.77 -4.61 30.27
C TYR A 165 -11.84 -6.00 30.91
N GLY A 166 -12.30 -7.00 30.14
CA GLY A 166 -12.65 -8.34 30.63
C GLY A 166 -14.16 -8.55 30.88
N HIS A 167 -14.95 -7.48 30.90
CA HIS A 167 -16.40 -7.50 30.90
C HIS A 167 -16.90 -7.23 29.48
N ASN A 168 -17.22 -8.31 28.76
CA ASN A 168 -17.41 -8.27 27.31
C ASN A 168 -18.40 -7.18 26.86
N LEU A 169 -19.62 -7.13 27.40
CA LEU A 169 -20.62 -6.18 26.91
C LEU A 169 -20.19 -4.74 27.20
N GLU A 170 -19.85 -4.45 28.46
CA GLU A 170 -19.57 -3.11 28.96
C GLU A 170 -18.34 -2.48 28.30
N TYR A 171 -17.29 -3.27 28.04
CA TYR A 171 -16.11 -2.76 27.34
C TYR A 171 -16.36 -2.57 25.85
N ASN A 172 -17.13 -3.44 25.20
CA ASN A 172 -17.51 -3.25 23.80
C ASN A 172 -18.39 -1.99 23.62
N GLU A 173 -19.32 -1.73 24.54
CA GLU A 173 -20.11 -0.49 24.56
C GLU A 173 -19.24 0.74 24.76
N TYR A 174 -18.30 0.71 25.72
CA TYR A 174 -17.31 1.76 25.94
C TYR A 174 -16.48 2.04 24.67
N TYR A 175 -15.98 0.98 24.05
CA TYR A 175 -15.14 1.06 22.87
C TYR A 175 -15.90 1.65 21.66
N LEU A 176 -17.14 1.20 21.42
CA LEU A 176 -18.02 1.77 20.40
C LEU A 176 -18.32 3.26 20.67
N ALA A 177 -18.47 3.65 21.93
CA ALA A 177 -18.66 5.05 22.29
C ALA A 177 -17.43 5.90 21.92
N GLN A 178 -16.21 5.41 22.18
CA GLN A 178 -14.97 6.08 21.77
C GLN A 178 -14.81 6.15 20.24
N LEU A 179 -15.16 5.09 19.53
CA LEU A 179 -15.20 5.10 18.05
C LEU A 179 -16.15 6.19 17.53
N GLN A 180 -17.34 6.34 18.12
CA GLN A 180 -18.25 7.41 17.76
C GLN A 180 -17.67 8.80 18.03
N GLU A 181 -16.90 8.99 19.12
CA GLU A 181 -16.23 10.28 19.37
C GLU A 181 -15.19 10.58 18.29
N LEU A 182 -14.31 9.61 18.01
CA LEU A 182 -13.20 9.77 17.07
C LEU A 182 -13.69 9.95 15.63
N LEU A 183 -14.69 9.18 15.21
CA LEU A 183 -15.12 9.14 13.82
C LEU A 183 -16.23 10.15 13.48
N ASN A 184 -16.90 10.78 14.46
CA ASN A 184 -17.84 11.88 14.18
C ASN A 184 -17.25 13.27 14.37
N LYS A 185 -16.34 13.44 15.33
CA LYS A 185 -15.91 14.78 15.76
C LYS A 185 -14.64 15.26 15.06
N TYR A 186 -13.85 14.37 14.45
CA TYR A 186 -12.51 14.67 13.94
C TYR A 186 -12.40 14.61 12.41
N GLY A 187 -13.50 14.87 11.70
CA GLY A 187 -13.49 15.01 10.25
C GLY A 187 -13.35 13.69 9.52
N SER A 188 -12.67 13.70 8.37
CA SER A 188 -12.50 12.50 7.54
C SER A 188 -11.29 11.71 8.00
N VAL A 189 -11.52 10.46 8.39
CA VAL A 189 -10.48 9.49 8.74
C VAL A 189 -10.40 8.47 7.61
N ARG A 190 -9.20 8.24 7.07
CA ARG A 190 -8.95 7.34 5.95
C ARG A 190 -8.57 5.93 6.37
N GLU A 191 -8.03 5.79 7.59
CA GLU A 191 -7.70 4.50 8.14
C GLU A 191 -7.92 4.43 9.65
N ILE A 192 -8.47 3.31 10.13
CA ILE A 192 -8.49 3.00 11.56
C ILE A 192 -7.81 1.66 11.82
N TRP A 193 -6.95 1.66 12.85
CA TRP A 193 -6.05 0.55 13.14
C TRP A 193 -6.46 -0.14 14.45
N PHE A 194 -6.78 -1.43 14.35
CA PHE A 194 -7.19 -2.30 15.45
C PHE A 194 -6.13 -3.37 15.73
N ASP A 195 -5.42 -3.19 16.84
CA ASP A 195 -4.36 -4.09 17.27
C ASP A 195 -4.86 -5.47 17.74
N GLY A 196 -4.15 -6.52 17.34
CA GLY A 196 -4.32 -7.87 17.87
C GLY A 196 -3.49 -8.19 19.11
N ALA A 197 -2.50 -7.37 19.45
CA ALA A 197 -1.57 -7.61 20.54
C ALA A 197 -2.24 -7.58 21.93
N LYS A 198 -1.88 -8.57 22.75
CA LYS A 198 -2.30 -8.68 24.16
C LYS A 198 -1.17 -9.30 24.98
N GLY A 199 -0.96 -8.76 26.18
CA GLY A 199 -0.06 -9.38 27.15
C GLY A 199 -0.54 -10.77 27.61
N PRO A 200 0.37 -11.66 28.04
CA PRO A 200 0.03 -13.05 28.42
C PRO A 200 -0.91 -13.15 29.63
N ASN A 201 -0.95 -12.11 30.46
CA ASN A 201 -1.79 -12.03 31.66
C ASN A 201 -3.02 -11.13 31.46
N ALA A 202 -3.34 -10.74 30.22
CA ALA A 202 -4.51 -9.92 29.95
C ALA A 202 -5.79 -10.68 30.35
N PRO A 203 -6.79 -10.02 30.97
CA PRO A 203 -8.10 -10.61 31.18
C PRO A 203 -8.68 -11.17 29.87
N ASN A 204 -9.40 -12.28 29.97
CA ASN A 204 -10.09 -12.84 28.81
C ASN A 204 -11.12 -11.82 28.30
N MET A 205 -11.08 -11.51 27.02
CA MET A 205 -11.88 -10.45 26.42
C MET A 205 -12.26 -10.85 24.99
N SER A 206 -13.57 -10.86 24.73
CA SER A 206 -14.14 -11.09 23.40
C SER A 206 -14.57 -9.77 22.77
N TYR A 207 -13.89 -9.36 21.70
CA TYR A 207 -14.23 -8.15 20.97
C TYR A 207 -15.35 -8.40 19.96
N TYR A 208 -16.33 -7.50 19.89
CA TYR A 208 -17.43 -7.54 18.95
C TYR A 208 -17.01 -6.85 17.64
N PHE A 209 -15.94 -7.35 17.02
CA PHE A 209 -15.34 -6.75 15.83
C PHE A 209 -16.35 -6.55 14.69
N SER A 210 -17.30 -7.46 14.49
CA SER A 210 -18.36 -7.29 13.49
C SER A 210 -19.17 -6.01 13.71
N ASP A 211 -19.54 -5.72 14.97
CA ASP A 211 -20.30 -4.53 15.33
C ASP A 211 -19.44 -3.27 15.22
N TRP A 212 -18.17 -3.37 15.63
CA TRP A 212 -17.20 -2.28 15.52
C TRP A 212 -16.97 -1.90 14.05
N PHE A 213 -16.76 -2.87 13.17
CA PHE A 213 -16.55 -2.64 11.75
C PHE A 213 -17.79 -2.07 11.07
N ALA A 214 -18.99 -2.55 11.43
CA ALA A 214 -20.25 -2.01 10.92
C ALA A 214 -20.41 -0.53 11.30
N MET A 215 -20.20 -0.19 12.58
CA MET A 215 -20.23 1.19 13.07
C MET A 215 -19.20 2.08 12.36
N VAL A 216 -17.96 1.61 12.23
CA VAL A 216 -16.90 2.35 11.54
C VAL A 216 -17.30 2.68 10.09
N LYS A 217 -17.86 1.71 9.35
CA LYS A 217 -18.30 1.92 7.96
C LYS A 217 -19.54 2.81 7.86
N GLU A 218 -20.43 2.78 8.85
CA GLU A 218 -21.57 3.70 8.94
C GLU A 218 -21.10 5.15 9.12
N LEU A 219 -20.16 5.37 10.04
CA LEU A 219 -19.66 6.71 10.35
C LEU A 219 -18.71 7.26 9.28
N GLN A 220 -17.92 6.39 8.64
CA GLN A 220 -16.89 6.76 7.66
C GLN A 220 -16.84 5.75 6.50
N SER A 221 -17.73 5.87 5.53
CA SER A 221 -17.87 4.88 4.45
C SER A 221 -16.63 4.64 3.58
N SER A 222 -15.73 5.63 3.49
CA SER A 222 -14.48 5.53 2.73
C SER A 222 -13.26 5.04 3.53
N ILE A 223 -13.41 4.78 4.84
CA ILE A 223 -12.30 4.40 5.72
C ILE A 223 -11.84 2.97 5.40
N ASN A 224 -10.54 2.73 5.43
CA ASN A 224 -9.99 1.38 5.50
C ASN A 224 -9.85 0.97 6.97
N ILE A 225 -10.17 -0.28 7.26
CA ILE A 225 -10.03 -0.86 8.58
C ILE A 225 -8.88 -1.88 8.54
N PHE A 226 -7.82 -1.57 9.27
CA PHE A 226 -6.77 -2.50 9.58
C PHE A 226 -7.13 -3.33 10.83
N SER A 227 -6.88 -4.62 10.74
CA SER A 227 -6.53 -5.47 11.89
C SER A 227 -5.61 -6.59 11.41
N ASP A 228 -5.13 -7.47 12.29
CA ASP A 228 -4.38 -8.67 11.92
C ASP A 228 -5.00 -9.44 10.74
N ALA A 229 -6.34 -9.50 10.68
CA ALA A 229 -7.09 -10.27 9.69
C ALA A 229 -8.20 -9.45 8.97
N GLY A 230 -8.09 -8.12 8.93
CA GLY A 230 -9.00 -7.25 8.17
C GLY A 230 -10.09 -6.55 8.97
N PRO A 231 -11.13 -5.99 8.30
CA PRO A 231 -11.72 -6.48 7.07
C PRO A 231 -11.26 -5.81 5.77
N ASP A 232 -10.45 -4.74 5.82
CA ASP A 232 -9.98 -4.09 4.58
C ASP A 232 -8.48 -4.27 4.36
N VAL A 233 -7.68 -4.21 5.44
CA VAL A 233 -6.22 -4.33 5.38
C VAL A 233 -5.78 -5.34 6.43
N ARG A 234 -4.78 -6.17 6.10
CA ARG A 234 -4.21 -7.16 7.04
C ARG A 234 -2.80 -6.81 7.46
N TRP A 235 -2.45 -7.27 8.64
CA TRP A 235 -1.05 -7.35 9.07
C TRP A 235 -0.25 -8.30 8.16
N ILE A 236 1.03 -7.98 7.91
CA ILE A 236 1.91 -8.86 7.12
C ILE A 236 2.45 -10.06 7.92
N GLY A 237 2.25 -10.11 9.24
CA GLY A 237 2.72 -11.21 10.08
C GLY A 237 4.07 -10.99 10.75
N ASN A 238 4.64 -9.78 10.68
CA ASN A 238 5.82 -9.36 11.44
C ASN A 238 5.91 -7.83 11.50
N GLU A 239 6.68 -7.31 12.45
CA GLU A 239 6.96 -5.87 12.63
C GLU A 239 8.33 -5.45 12.05
N ASN A 240 8.94 -6.29 11.20
CA ASN A 240 10.20 -5.97 10.53
C ASN A 240 9.96 -5.24 9.19
N GLY A 241 8.69 -4.97 8.84
CA GLY A 241 8.32 -4.34 7.59
C GLY A 241 8.60 -5.21 6.36
N SER A 242 8.49 -6.55 6.49
CA SER A 242 8.93 -7.48 5.46
C SER A 242 7.84 -8.47 5.04
N ALA A 243 7.46 -8.42 3.77
CA ALA A 243 6.66 -9.45 3.11
C ALA A 243 7.55 -10.57 2.58
N GLY A 244 7.00 -11.79 2.52
CA GLY A 244 7.66 -12.91 1.87
C GLY A 244 7.81 -12.69 0.35
N SER A 245 8.62 -13.52 -0.31
CA SER A 245 8.79 -13.45 -1.76
C SER A 245 7.49 -13.62 -2.55
N THR A 246 6.48 -14.26 -1.93
CA THR A 246 5.11 -14.39 -2.40
C THR A 246 4.19 -13.60 -1.48
N CYS A 247 3.35 -12.73 -2.03
CA CYS A 247 2.33 -11.98 -1.29
C CYS A 247 1.07 -11.81 -2.15
N TRP A 248 0.07 -12.67 -1.91
CA TRP A 248 -1.27 -12.50 -2.45
C TRP A 248 -2.02 -11.45 -1.64
N SER A 249 -2.71 -10.53 -2.30
CA SER A 249 -3.67 -9.62 -1.65
C SER A 249 -4.95 -10.36 -1.26
N THR A 250 -5.14 -11.60 -1.72
CA THR A 250 -6.32 -12.42 -1.40
C THR A 250 -6.06 -13.32 -0.21
N ILE A 251 -7.05 -13.47 0.68
CA ILE A 251 -7.05 -14.41 1.81
C ILE A 251 -8.43 -15.01 2.03
N ASN A 252 -8.54 -16.08 2.83
CA ASN A 252 -9.83 -16.55 3.33
C ASN A 252 -10.06 -16.06 4.76
N ARG A 253 -10.79 -14.95 4.91
CA ARG A 253 -10.97 -14.29 6.22
C ARG A 253 -11.81 -15.13 7.18
N THR A 254 -12.74 -15.94 6.69
CA THR A 254 -13.60 -16.79 7.54
C THR A 254 -12.83 -17.85 8.32
N SER A 255 -11.58 -18.13 7.91
CA SER A 255 -10.69 -19.10 8.57
C SER A 255 -9.69 -18.45 9.54
N LEU A 256 -9.78 -17.13 9.76
CA LEU A 256 -8.82 -16.38 10.57
C LEU A 256 -9.49 -15.76 11.80
N SER A 257 -8.68 -15.54 12.83
CA SER A 257 -9.05 -14.81 14.04
C SER A 257 -8.02 -13.72 14.34
N ILE A 258 -8.49 -12.51 14.65
CA ILE A 258 -7.63 -11.37 15.03
C ILE A 258 -6.94 -11.68 16.37
N GLY A 259 -5.67 -11.31 16.51
CA GLY A 259 -4.85 -11.56 17.70
C GLY A 259 -4.28 -12.99 17.78
N ASN A 260 -4.46 -13.82 16.73
CA ASN A 260 -3.95 -15.19 16.72
C ASN A 260 -2.58 -15.27 16.03
N GLY A 261 -1.49 -15.25 16.80
CA GLY A 261 -0.13 -15.30 16.25
C GLY A 261 0.19 -16.52 15.34
N SER A 262 -0.56 -17.62 15.42
CA SER A 262 -0.33 -18.80 14.56
C SER A 262 -0.59 -18.55 13.07
N ILE A 263 -1.30 -17.48 12.72
CA ILE A 263 -1.65 -17.17 11.32
C ILE A 263 -0.58 -16.33 10.61
N ALA A 264 0.48 -15.89 11.30
CA ALA A 264 1.47 -14.95 10.77
C ALA A 264 2.07 -15.38 9.41
N ASN A 265 2.46 -16.64 9.26
CA ASN A 265 3.01 -17.15 7.98
C ASN A 265 1.97 -17.18 6.85
N TYR A 266 0.69 -17.42 7.18
CA TYR A 266 -0.40 -17.35 6.21
C TYR A 266 -0.65 -15.90 5.78
N LEU A 267 -0.67 -14.96 6.74
CA LEU A 267 -0.80 -13.52 6.47
C LEU A 267 0.33 -13.00 5.58
N ASN A 268 1.55 -13.42 5.86
CA ASN A 268 2.75 -13.01 5.12
C ASN A 268 2.70 -13.38 3.64
N LYS A 269 2.10 -14.54 3.32
CA LYS A 269 2.03 -15.06 1.95
C LYS A 269 0.74 -14.73 1.23
N GLY A 270 -0.36 -14.59 1.98
CA GLY A 270 -1.71 -14.62 1.45
C GLY A 270 -2.07 -15.97 0.81
N ASP A 271 -3.21 -16.01 0.14
CA ASP A 271 -3.80 -17.22 -0.42
C ASP A 271 -4.35 -17.00 -1.83
N PRO A 272 -3.83 -17.67 -2.88
CA PRO A 272 -4.34 -17.56 -4.24
C PRO A 272 -5.78 -18.07 -4.42
N LYS A 273 -6.33 -18.79 -3.44
CA LYS A 273 -7.73 -19.24 -3.40
C LYS A 273 -8.58 -18.44 -2.41
N GLY A 274 -8.01 -17.39 -1.81
CA GLY A 274 -8.70 -16.50 -0.89
C GLY A 274 -9.96 -15.88 -1.51
N THR A 275 -11.00 -15.77 -0.69
CA THR A 275 -12.32 -15.24 -1.06
C THR A 275 -12.45 -13.74 -0.82
N ASP A 276 -11.54 -13.16 -0.03
CA ASP A 276 -11.56 -11.77 0.39
C ASP A 276 -10.33 -11.04 -0.17
N TRP A 277 -10.51 -9.81 -0.68
CA TRP A 277 -9.40 -8.93 -1.03
C TRP A 277 -8.99 -8.13 0.21
N LEU A 278 -7.79 -8.41 0.71
CA LEU A 278 -7.28 -7.93 1.99
C LEU A 278 -5.76 -7.70 1.86
N PRO A 279 -5.31 -6.65 1.17
CA PRO A 279 -3.90 -6.43 0.94
C PRO A 279 -3.13 -6.26 2.25
N ALA A 280 -1.83 -6.55 2.20
CA ALA A 280 -1.00 -6.53 3.39
C ALA A 280 -0.35 -5.16 3.61
N GLU A 281 -0.32 -4.77 4.89
CA GLU A 281 0.46 -3.67 5.41
C GLU A 281 1.67 -4.22 6.16
N CYS A 282 2.83 -3.65 5.84
CA CYS A 282 4.11 -3.93 6.47
C CYS A 282 4.43 -2.81 7.45
N ASP A 283 4.09 -3.03 8.71
CA ASP A 283 4.36 -2.09 9.79
C ASP A 283 5.78 -2.30 10.37
N VAL A 284 6.47 -1.20 10.64
CA VAL A 284 7.81 -1.19 11.25
C VAL A 284 8.15 0.19 11.78
N SER A 285 8.88 0.27 12.90
CA SER A 285 9.41 1.53 13.40
C SER A 285 10.67 1.98 12.67
N ILE A 286 10.85 3.29 12.51
CA ILE A 286 12.13 3.88 12.09
C ILE A 286 13.21 3.65 13.16
N ARG A 287 12.83 3.40 14.42
CA ARG A 287 13.70 3.11 15.56
C ARG A 287 13.58 1.62 15.96
N PRO A 288 14.36 1.12 16.94
CA PRO A 288 14.10 -0.19 17.53
C PRO A 288 12.73 -0.28 18.21
N GLY A 289 12.36 0.70 19.04
CA GLY A 289 11.04 0.80 19.68
C GLY A 289 10.00 1.56 18.85
N TRP A 290 8.73 1.36 19.18
CA TRP A 290 7.59 2.11 18.65
C TRP A 290 7.50 3.50 19.28
N PHE A 291 7.68 3.63 20.59
CA PHE A 291 7.75 4.93 21.26
C PHE A 291 9.15 5.54 21.15
N TRP A 292 9.25 6.84 21.43
CA TRP A 292 10.54 7.52 21.37
C TRP A 292 11.35 7.22 22.63
N HIS A 293 12.54 6.66 22.44
CA HIS A 293 13.55 6.47 23.48
C HIS A 293 14.79 7.31 23.18
N LYS A 294 15.31 8.00 24.21
CA LYS A 294 16.51 8.85 24.06
C LYS A 294 17.76 8.06 23.67
N SER A 295 17.86 6.80 24.09
CA SER A 295 18.99 5.91 23.81
C SER A 295 19.01 5.38 22.37
N GLU A 296 17.92 5.54 21.62
CA GLU A 296 17.78 4.97 20.30
C GLU A 296 18.16 5.93 19.18
N SER A 297 18.39 5.37 17.99
CA SER A 297 18.67 6.12 16.77
C SER A 297 17.90 5.51 15.60
N PRO A 298 17.57 6.29 14.56
CA PRO A 298 16.83 5.77 13.43
C PRO A 298 17.67 4.78 12.61
N LYS A 299 17.01 3.75 12.07
CA LYS A 299 17.52 2.77 11.11
C LYS A 299 18.22 3.46 9.95
N LYS A 300 19.39 2.95 9.56
CA LYS A 300 20.22 3.50 8.47
C LYS A 300 19.44 3.54 7.15
N LEU A 301 19.82 4.44 6.24
CA LEU A 301 19.21 4.54 4.91
C LEU A 301 19.20 3.19 4.16
N SER A 302 20.31 2.44 4.21
CA SER A 302 20.38 1.12 3.58
C SER A 302 19.37 0.11 4.14
N GLN A 303 19.09 0.17 5.45
CA GLN A 303 18.08 -0.67 6.08
C GLN A 303 16.67 -0.25 5.68
N LEU A 304 16.39 1.05 5.56
CA LEU A 304 15.09 1.55 5.10
C LEU A 304 14.84 1.20 3.62
N LEU A 305 15.87 1.27 2.78
CA LEU A 305 15.78 0.80 1.39
C LEU A 305 15.53 -0.71 1.32
N GLU A 306 16.18 -1.52 2.17
CA GLU A 306 15.89 -2.95 2.27
C GLU A 306 14.41 -3.20 2.60
N ILE A 307 13.92 -2.54 3.64
CA ILE A 307 12.51 -2.61 4.05
C ILE A 307 11.59 -2.20 2.90
N TYR A 308 11.91 -1.13 2.16
CA TYR A 308 11.10 -0.68 1.02
C TYR A 308 11.01 -1.76 -0.09
N TYR A 309 12.13 -2.40 -0.45
CA TYR A 309 12.13 -3.50 -1.41
C TYR A 309 11.39 -4.73 -0.89
N ASP A 310 11.43 -4.98 0.42
CA ASP A 310 10.79 -6.12 1.07
C ASP A 310 9.32 -5.89 1.45
N SER A 311 8.81 -4.67 1.31
CA SER A 311 7.41 -4.30 1.53
C SER A 311 6.73 -3.81 0.23
N VAL A 312 6.94 -2.54 -0.14
CA VAL A 312 6.42 -1.90 -1.36
C VAL A 312 6.85 -2.69 -2.60
N GLY A 313 8.10 -3.14 -2.62
CA GLY A 313 8.62 -4.00 -3.67
C GLY A 313 8.01 -5.41 -3.73
N ARG A 314 7.16 -5.79 -2.78
CA ARG A 314 6.52 -7.11 -2.66
C ARG A 314 5.01 -6.99 -2.40
N ASN A 315 4.34 -6.08 -3.11
CA ASN A 315 2.88 -5.95 -3.12
C ASN A 315 2.24 -5.51 -1.78
N CYS A 316 2.97 -4.74 -0.96
CA CYS A 316 2.47 -4.24 0.33
C CYS A 316 2.51 -2.71 0.37
N VAL A 317 1.81 -2.11 1.35
CA VAL A 317 2.07 -0.74 1.80
C VAL A 317 3.00 -0.83 3.01
N LEU A 318 3.98 0.08 3.09
CA LEU A 318 4.87 0.24 4.23
C LEU A 318 4.27 1.26 5.21
N LEU A 319 3.94 0.83 6.43
CA LEU A 319 3.60 1.71 7.55
C LEU A 319 4.85 1.96 8.39
N LEU A 320 5.50 3.10 8.20
CA LEU A 320 6.73 3.47 8.90
C LEU A 320 6.41 4.31 10.15
N ASN A 321 6.64 3.78 11.35
CA ASN A 321 6.47 4.54 12.58
C ASN A 321 7.62 5.52 12.83
N VAL A 322 7.28 6.75 13.25
CA VAL A 322 8.23 7.83 13.53
C VAL A 322 7.81 8.56 14.81
N PRO A 323 8.32 8.15 15.99
CA PRO A 323 7.74 8.61 17.24
C PRO A 323 8.18 10.02 17.63
N PRO A 324 7.24 10.91 18.00
CA PRO A 324 7.56 12.18 18.64
C PRO A 324 8.22 11.96 20.01
N ASN A 325 9.18 12.83 20.35
CA ASN A 325 9.89 12.81 21.63
C ASN A 325 9.10 13.47 22.77
N THR A 326 9.68 13.54 23.96
CA THR A 326 9.06 14.15 25.16
C THR A 326 8.73 15.63 25.04
N THR A 327 9.30 16.36 24.06
CA THR A 327 8.91 17.74 23.77
C THR A 327 7.62 17.82 22.94
N GLY A 328 7.21 16.72 22.31
CA GLY A 328 6.08 16.66 21.38
C GLY A 328 6.47 16.90 19.91
N LEU A 329 7.73 16.70 19.54
CA LEU A 329 8.25 16.89 18.19
C LEU A 329 8.91 15.61 17.68
N ILE A 330 8.85 15.36 16.37
CA ILE A 330 9.71 14.35 15.73
C ILE A 330 11.15 14.89 15.78
N SER A 331 12.11 14.07 16.21
CA SER A 331 13.49 14.52 16.36
C SER A 331 14.12 14.92 15.02
N ASP A 332 15.01 15.91 15.02
CA ASP A 332 15.69 16.39 13.80
C ASP A 332 16.44 15.27 13.06
N VAL A 333 16.98 14.30 13.81
CA VAL A 333 17.68 13.14 13.25
C VAL A 333 16.71 12.22 12.48
N ASP A 334 15.49 12.04 12.98
CA ASP A 334 14.47 11.23 12.33
C ASP A 334 13.91 11.97 11.10
N VAL A 335 13.63 13.27 11.22
CA VAL A 335 13.23 14.12 10.07
C VAL A 335 14.29 14.09 8.97
N HIS A 336 15.56 14.19 9.33
CA HIS A 336 16.66 14.10 8.36
C HIS A 336 16.69 12.74 7.67
N ARG A 337 16.57 11.64 8.43
CA ARG A 337 16.53 10.28 7.87
C ARG A 337 15.33 10.06 6.94
N LEU A 338 14.17 10.63 7.25
CA LEU A 338 13.00 10.58 6.35
C LEU A 338 13.27 11.28 5.02
N ARG A 339 13.90 12.46 5.05
CA ARG A 339 14.28 13.19 3.82
C ARG A 339 15.32 12.42 3.01
N GLU A 340 16.32 11.83 3.66
CA GLU A 340 17.30 10.94 3.00
C GLU A 340 16.60 9.77 2.30
N PHE A 341 15.64 9.13 2.98
CA PHE A 341 14.89 8.00 2.45
C PHE A 341 14.03 8.38 1.24
N ARG A 342 13.27 9.49 1.34
CA ARG A 342 12.49 10.02 0.22
C ARG A 342 13.37 10.36 -0.99
N ASN A 343 14.46 11.08 -0.76
CA ASN A 343 15.41 11.44 -1.82
C ASN A 343 16.01 10.20 -2.49
N ALA A 344 16.32 9.15 -1.72
CA ALA A 344 16.81 7.90 -2.31
C ALA A 344 15.75 7.25 -3.21
N ILE A 345 14.49 7.15 -2.76
CA ILE A 345 13.38 6.64 -3.58
C ILE A 345 13.20 7.48 -4.86
N ASP A 346 13.18 8.81 -4.75
CA ASP A 346 13.10 9.71 -5.92
C ASP A 346 14.27 9.48 -6.89
N THR A 347 15.48 9.37 -6.37
CA THR A 347 16.68 9.14 -7.19
C THR A 347 16.56 7.84 -7.98
N ILE A 348 16.07 6.76 -7.34
CA ILE A 348 15.91 5.45 -7.98
C ILE A 348 14.82 5.49 -9.07
N PHE A 349 13.66 6.10 -8.77
CA PHE A 349 12.45 5.92 -9.59
C PHE A 349 12.05 7.14 -10.45
N SER A 350 12.77 8.26 -10.37
CA SER A 350 12.47 9.48 -11.17
C SER A 350 12.61 9.30 -12.68
N SER A 351 13.36 8.29 -13.14
CA SER A 351 13.48 7.96 -14.55
C SER A 351 13.17 6.49 -14.80
N ASN A 352 12.26 6.22 -15.73
CA ASN A 352 12.03 4.90 -16.27
C ASN A 352 12.81 4.74 -17.58
N LEU A 353 13.92 3.99 -17.54
CA LEU A 353 14.77 3.78 -18.71
C LEU A 353 14.06 2.97 -19.81
N ALA A 354 13.01 2.23 -19.48
CA ALA A 354 12.23 1.46 -20.45
C ALA A 354 11.45 2.33 -21.44
N GLU A 355 11.18 3.60 -21.10
CA GLU A 355 10.48 4.56 -21.99
C GLU A 355 11.29 4.89 -23.25
N LYS A 356 12.61 4.67 -23.21
CA LYS A 356 13.51 4.86 -24.36
C LYS A 356 13.54 3.64 -25.29
N CYS A 357 12.80 2.58 -24.97
CA CYS A 357 12.87 1.29 -25.65
C CYS A 357 11.62 1.00 -26.48
N PHE A 358 11.78 0.13 -27.48
CA PHE A 358 10.64 -0.43 -28.22
C PHE A 358 10.06 -1.61 -27.45
N ALA A 359 8.79 -1.51 -27.06
CA ALA A 359 8.07 -2.60 -26.40
C ALA A 359 7.41 -3.52 -27.44
N ARG A 360 7.64 -4.83 -27.32
CA ARG A 360 6.93 -5.88 -28.06
C ARG A 360 6.46 -6.97 -27.12
N ALA A 361 5.50 -7.77 -27.55
CA ALA A 361 4.97 -8.87 -26.76
C ALA A 361 4.69 -10.10 -27.62
N SER A 362 4.56 -11.26 -26.98
CA SER A 362 4.26 -12.53 -27.64
C SER A 362 2.96 -12.49 -28.44
N SER A 363 1.96 -11.76 -27.94
CA SER A 363 0.69 -11.48 -28.60
C SER A 363 0.00 -10.30 -27.92
N ARG A 364 -1.08 -9.80 -28.54
CA ARG A 364 -1.94 -8.75 -27.99
C ARG A 364 -3.40 -9.05 -28.28
N ARG A 365 -4.29 -8.83 -27.30
CA ARG A 365 -5.73 -9.03 -27.46
C ARG A 365 -6.29 -8.07 -28.52
N GLY A 366 -7.07 -8.62 -29.45
CA GLY A 366 -7.67 -7.90 -30.57
C GLY A 366 -6.70 -7.36 -31.63
N GLY A 367 -5.45 -7.80 -31.64
CA GLY A 367 -4.49 -7.37 -32.66
C GLY A 367 -3.98 -5.95 -32.43
N LYS A 368 -3.44 -5.32 -33.48
CA LYS A 368 -2.78 -4.00 -33.41
C LYS A 368 -3.73 -2.92 -32.91
N ASP A 369 -4.98 -2.96 -33.35
CA ASP A 369 -6.00 -1.95 -33.08
C ASP A 369 -6.87 -2.30 -31.86
N GLY A 370 -6.45 -3.29 -31.06
CA GLY A 370 -7.22 -3.82 -29.94
C GLY A 370 -7.13 -3.05 -28.63
N GLY A 371 -6.21 -2.08 -28.50
CA GLY A 371 -6.05 -1.26 -27.30
C GLY A 371 -5.39 -1.96 -26.09
N PHE A 372 -4.91 -3.20 -26.23
CA PHE A 372 -4.24 -3.98 -25.16
C PHE A 372 -2.77 -4.32 -25.49
N GLY A 373 -2.10 -3.39 -26.16
CA GLY A 373 -0.73 -3.58 -26.63
C GLY A 373 0.33 -3.44 -25.53
N PRO A 374 1.57 -3.88 -25.80
CA PRO A 374 2.72 -3.72 -24.92
C PRO A 374 3.07 -2.25 -24.67
N GLU A 375 2.72 -1.32 -25.55
CA GLU A 375 2.94 0.12 -25.37
C GLU A 375 2.27 0.67 -24.10
N ASN A 376 1.14 0.09 -23.68
CA ASN A 376 0.40 0.52 -22.49
C ASN A 376 1.22 0.35 -21.20
N VAL A 377 2.20 -0.56 -21.15
CA VAL A 377 2.97 -0.79 -19.92
C VAL A 377 4.02 0.29 -19.63
N LEU A 378 4.17 1.24 -20.56
CA LEU A 378 5.10 2.37 -20.46
C LEU A 378 4.36 3.71 -20.29
N ASP A 379 3.03 3.71 -20.27
CA ASP A 379 2.26 4.94 -20.04
C ASP A 379 2.18 5.27 -18.54
N THR A 380 1.50 6.37 -18.21
CA THR A 380 1.34 6.88 -16.84
C THR A 380 0.16 6.30 -16.08
N ASP A 381 -0.74 5.55 -16.74
CA ASP A 381 -1.91 4.92 -16.10
C ASP A 381 -1.56 3.49 -15.68
N HIS A 382 -1.18 3.33 -14.42
CA HIS A 382 -0.76 2.02 -13.90
C HIS A 382 -1.94 1.13 -13.43
N LEU A 383 -3.20 1.49 -13.74
CA LEU A 383 -4.38 0.76 -13.28
C LEU A 383 -5.30 0.30 -14.40
N TRP A 384 -5.64 1.18 -15.36
CA TRP A 384 -6.72 0.92 -16.32
C TRP A 384 -6.24 0.73 -17.76
N THR A 385 -5.02 1.16 -18.07
CA THR A 385 -4.32 0.73 -19.28
C THR A 385 -3.37 -0.41 -18.93
N TYR A 386 -3.31 -1.41 -19.80
CA TYR A 386 -2.48 -2.59 -19.59
C TYR A 386 -2.28 -3.37 -20.88
N TRP A 387 -1.21 -4.14 -20.91
CA TRP A 387 -1.04 -5.21 -21.88
C TRP A 387 -1.88 -6.42 -21.49
N ALA A 388 -2.57 -7.00 -22.48
CA ALA A 388 -3.22 -8.30 -22.36
C ALA A 388 -2.87 -9.20 -23.55
N PRO A 389 -2.42 -10.45 -23.33
CA PRO A 389 -2.12 -11.37 -24.41
C PRO A 389 -3.40 -11.86 -25.12
N SER A 390 -3.23 -12.43 -26.32
CA SER A 390 -4.30 -13.09 -27.05
C SER A 390 -4.76 -14.38 -26.35
N GLU A 391 -6.05 -14.64 -26.34
CA GLU A 391 -6.63 -15.88 -25.78
C GLU A 391 -6.20 -17.15 -26.51
N ARG A 392 -5.72 -17.03 -27.75
CA ARG A 392 -5.37 -18.16 -28.61
C ARG A 392 -4.04 -18.82 -28.23
N ARG A 393 -3.19 -18.16 -27.45
CA ARG A 393 -1.88 -18.69 -27.00
C ARG A 393 -1.74 -18.52 -25.49
N LYS A 394 -2.12 -19.55 -24.73
CA LYS A 394 -2.17 -19.47 -23.27
C LYS A 394 -0.81 -19.64 -22.58
N ASP A 395 0.15 -20.29 -23.23
CA ASP A 395 1.35 -20.82 -22.55
C ASP A 395 2.67 -20.12 -22.91
N ASP A 396 2.64 -19.07 -23.74
CA ASP A 396 3.83 -18.27 -24.08
C ASP A 396 3.54 -16.77 -23.98
N ASN A 397 3.44 -16.28 -22.75
CA ASN A 397 3.13 -14.88 -22.45
C ASN A 397 4.40 -14.14 -22.04
N TRP A 398 4.85 -13.18 -22.85
CA TRP A 398 6.00 -12.34 -22.52
C TRP A 398 5.87 -10.94 -23.11
N ILE A 399 6.51 -9.97 -22.43
CA ILE A 399 6.80 -8.62 -22.94
C ILE A 399 8.31 -8.47 -23.02
N GLU A 400 8.80 -7.82 -24.06
CA GLU A 400 10.21 -7.53 -24.26
C GLU A 400 10.43 -6.08 -24.66
N PHE A 401 11.45 -5.47 -24.06
CA PHE A 401 11.91 -4.11 -24.33
C PHE A 401 13.24 -4.20 -25.07
N ILE A 402 13.29 -3.55 -26.23
CA ILE A 402 14.47 -3.50 -27.10
C ILE A 402 15.01 -2.08 -27.09
N CYS A 403 16.23 -1.91 -26.62
CA CYS A 403 16.87 -0.62 -26.37
C CYS A 403 18.19 -0.58 -27.16
N PRO A 404 18.19 -0.07 -28.40
CA PRO A 404 19.37 -0.15 -29.29
C PRO A 404 20.63 0.50 -28.72
N GLU A 405 20.47 1.58 -27.94
CA GLU A 405 21.57 2.31 -27.31
C GLU A 405 22.17 1.58 -26.09
N GLY A 406 21.55 0.48 -25.65
CA GLY A 406 21.88 -0.23 -24.42
C GLY A 406 21.37 0.49 -23.17
N LEU A 407 21.15 -0.29 -22.11
CA LEU A 407 20.72 0.22 -20.81
C LEU A 407 21.74 -0.13 -19.73
N ARG A 408 21.76 0.71 -18.69
CA ARG A 408 22.45 0.47 -17.42
C ARG A 408 21.42 0.56 -16.31
N PHE A 409 21.10 -0.56 -15.66
CA PHE A 409 20.04 -0.62 -14.65
C PHE A 409 20.32 -1.77 -13.67
N ASN A 410 19.66 -1.76 -12.52
CA ASN A 410 19.75 -2.83 -11.51
C ASN A 410 18.43 -3.04 -10.76
N VAL A 411 17.35 -2.37 -11.17
CA VAL A 411 16.01 -2.55 -10.62
C VAL A 411 15.00 -2.71 -11.76
N ILE A 412 14.18 -3.75 -11.67
CA ILE A 412 13.04 -3.96 -12.57
C ILE A 412 11.75 -3.85 -11.78
N ARG A 413 10.85 -2.96 -12.22
CA ARG A 413 9.49 -2.81 -11.68
C ARG A 413 8.49 -3.53 -12.58
N ILE A 414 7.56 -4.26 -11.99
CA ILE A 414 6.40 -4.88 -12.66
C ILE A 414 5.14 -4.57 -11.87
N GLN A 415 4.05 -4.19 -12.53
CA GLN A 415 2.75 -3.92 -11.92
C GLN A 415 1.63 -4.62 -12.68
N GLU A 416 0.67 -5.19 -11.95
CA GLU A 416 -0.57 -5.72 -12.53
C GLU A 416 -1.69 -4.68 -12.51
N ALA A 417 -2.63 -4.80 -13.45
CA ALA A 417 -3.91 -4.09 -13.41
C ALA A 417 -4.82 -4.64 -12.31
N ILE A 418 -4.47 -4.41 -11.04
CA ILE A 418 -5.12 -5.03 -9.86
C ILE A 418 -6.59 -4.64 -9.68
N GLY A 419 -7.07 -3.57 -10.34
CA GLY A 419 -8.50 -3.25 -10.44
C GLY A 419 -9.32 -4.36 -11.12
N LEU A 420 -8.65 -5.27 -11.85
CA LEU A 420 -9.23 -6.48 -12.44
C LEU A 420 -8.76 -7.76 -11.74
N GLY A 421 -8.25 -7.66 -10.51
CA GLY A 421 -7.79 -8.76 -9.68
C GLY A 421 -6.32 -9.12 -9.89
N GLN A 422 -5.73 -9.77 -8.89
CA GLN A 422 -4.34 -10.25 -8.90
C GLN A 422 -4.23 -11.61 -9.59
N ARG A 423 -3.28 -11.76 -10.52
CA ARG A 423 -3.28 -12.89 -11.46
C ARG A 423 -1.96 -13.64 -11.47
N ILE A 424 -0.83 -12.95 -11.63
CA ILE A 424 0.48 -13.56 -11.88
C ILE A 424 0.91 -14.40 -10.67
N LYS A 425 1.24 -15.67 -10.93
CA LYS A 425 1.73 -16.66 -9.94
C LYS A 425 3.24 -16.85 -10.00
N ARG A 426 3.82 -16.70 -11.18
CA ARG A 426 5.25 -16.89 -11.43
C ARG A 426 5.69 -16.19 -12.70
N HIS A 427 6.88 -15.60 -12.67
CA HIS A 427 7.51 -14.94 -13.80
C HIS A 427 9.04 -15.05 -13.73
N GLU A 428 9.68 -14.85 -14.87
CA GLU A 428 11.14 -14.81 -15.02
C GLU A 428 11.54 -13.58 -15.84
N ILE A 429 12.73 -13.05 -15.57
CA ILE A 429 13.28 -11.86 -16.21
C ILE A 429 14.61 -12.22 -16.85
N TYR A 430 14.75 -11.87 -18.13
CA TYR A 430 15.92 -12.15 -18.94
C TYR A 430 16.51 -10.85 -19.48
N VAL A 431 17.84 -10.74 -19.49
CA VAL A 431 18.60 -9.67 -20.14
C VAL A 431 19.50 -10.31 -21.19
N ASP A 432 19.34 -9.91 -22.45
CA ASP A 432 20.05 -10.46 -23.62
C ASP A 432 20.08 -12.01 -23.63
N GLY A 433 18.93 -12.61 -23.27
CA GLY A 433 18.73 -14.06 -23.23
C GLY A 433 19.21 -14.77 -21.97
N LYS A 434 19.89 -14.08 -21.04
CA LYS A 434 20.31 -14.63 -19.75
C LYS A 434 19.30 -14.32 -18.66
N LYS A 435 18.90 -15.31 -17.86
CA LYS A 435 18.01 -15.08 -16.72
C LYS A 435 18.76 -14.27 -15.64
N VAL A 436 18.18 -13.15 -15.23
CA VAL A 436 18.75 -12.26 -14.19
C VAL A 436 17.93 -12.25 -12.90
N ALA A 437 16.64 -12.55 -12.97
CA ALA A 437 15.75 -12.62 -11.82
C ALA A 437 14.55 -13.53 -12.12
N ASP A 438 13.91 -14.02 -11.06
CA ASP A 438 12.60 -14.66 -11.12
C ASP A 438 11.80 -14.37 -9.86
N GLY A 439 10.49 -14.60 -9.91
CA GLY A 439 9.61 -14.32 -8.78
C GLY A 439 8.26 -15.01 -8.91
N THR A 440 7.48 -14.93 -7.84
CA THR A 440 6.12 -15.49 -7.78
C THR A 440 5.07 -14.43 -8.15
N THR A 441 4.41 -13.85 -7.15
CA THR A 441 3.36 -12.83 -7.29
C THR A 441 3.92 -11.49 -7.75
N VAL A 442 3.08 -10.72 -8.47
CA VAL A 442 3.36 -9.32 -8.79
C VAL A 442 2.44 -8.39 -7.99
N GLY A 443 1.12 -8.45 -8.22
CA GLY A 443 0.16 -7.56 -7.57
C GLY A 443 0.32 -6.10 -7.97
N HIS A 444 0.11 -5.19 -7.02
CA HIS A 444 0.22 -3.74 -7.22
C HIS A 444 1.59 -3.32 -7.73
N LYS A 445 2.65 -3.85 -7.11
CA LYS A 445 4.03 -3.57 -7.47
C LYS A 445 4.95 -4.71 -7.02
N ARG A 446 5.81 -5.12 -7.94
CA ARG A 446 6.97 -5.98 -7.70
C ARG A 446 8.23 -5.24 -8.13
N LEU A 447 9.20 -5.17 -7.23
CA LEU A 447 10.53 -4.65 -7.51
C LEU A 447 11.53 -5.81 -7.42
N HIS A 448 12.35 -5.95 -8.47
CA HIS A 448 13.49 -6.85 -8.48
C HIS A 448 14.76 -6.03 -8.49
N ARG A 449 15.38 -5.88 -7.32
CA ARG A 449 16.73 -5.36 -7.20
C ARG A 449 17.72 -6.51 -7.47
N LEU A 450 18.53 -6.38 -8.51
CA LEU A 450 19.31 -7.49 -9.06
C LEU A 450 20.49 -7.86 -8.15
N GLU A 451 20.59 -9.14 -7.80
CA GLU A 451 21.60 -9.66 -6.86
C GLU A 451 23.04 -9.48 -7.35
N LYS A 452 23.26 -9.52 -8.66
CA LYS A 452 24.59 -9.30 -9.27
C LYS A 452 24.96 -7.82 -9.43
N GLY A 453 24.08 -6.92 -9.01
CA GLY A 453 24.27 -5.48 -9.10
C GLY A 453 23.84 -4.92 -10.45
N VAL A 454 24.69 -4.10 -11.06
CA VAL A 454 24.39 -3.37 -12.30
C VAL A 454 24.47 -4.28 -13.51
N GLU A 455 23.37 -4.37 -14.25
CA GLU A 455 23.30 -5.04 -15.54
C GLU A 455 23.45 -4.04 -16.69
N HIS A 456 24.06 -4.54 -17.76
CA HIS A 456 24.16 -3.86 -19.04
C HIS A 456 23.54 -4.75 -20.11
N GLY A 457 22.59 -4.21 -20.88
CA GLY A 457 21.97 -4.99 -21.94
C GLY A 457 21.04 -4.20 -22.84
N GLN A 458 20.66 -4.82 -23.96
CA GLN A 458 19.82 -4.20 -24.98
C GLN A 458 18.40 -4.77 -24.99
N ASN A 459 18.23 -6.02 -24.58
CA ASN A 459 16.94 -6.70 -24.61
C ASN A 459 16.56 -7.15 -23.20
N VAL A 460 15.46 -6.64 -22.66
CA VAL A 460 14.91 -7.08 -21.38
C VAL A 460 13.57 -7.75 -21.61
N ARG A 461 13.45 -9.03 -21.26
CA ARG A 461 12.23 -9.83 -21.44
C ARG A 461 11.67 -10.28 -20.11
N ILE A 462 10.40 -10.02 -19.88
CA ILE A 462 9.61 -10.54 -18.77
C ILE A 462 8.72 -11.66 -19.30
N LYS A 463 8.93 -12.88 -18.82
CA LYS A 463 8.15 -14.06 -19.21
C LYS A 463 7.23 -14.49 -18.07
N ILE A 464 5.94 -14.61 -18.34
CA ILE A 464 4.94 -15.06 -17.36
C ILE A 464 4.79 -16.58 -17.49
N LEU A 465 5.12 -17.30 -16.41
CA LEU A 465 5.10 -18.76 -16.36
C LEU A 465 3.81 -19.33 -15.75
N GLY A 466 3.08 -18.53 -14.99
CA GLY A 466 1.82 -18.96 -14.39
C GLY A 466 0.95 -17.79 -13.95
N SER A 467 -0.38 -17.96 -14.05
CA SER A 467 -1.37 -16.94 -13.71
C SER A 467 -2.71 -17.56 -13.30
N ARG A 468 -3.56 -16.85 -12.54
CA ARG A 468 -4.95 -17.22 -12.20
C ARG A 468 -5.94 -16.93 -13.35
N GLY A 469 -5.48 -16.29 -14.41
CA GLY A 469 -6.22 -15.96 -15.63
C GLY A 469 -5.28 -15.43 -16.72
N LEU A 470 -5.77 -14.71 -17.73
CA LEU A 470 -4.88 -13.97 -18.63
C LEU A 470 -4.07 -12.95 -17.81
N PRO A 471 -2.73 -12.96 -17.88
CA PRO A 471 -1.92 -11.98 -17.16
C PRO A 471 -2.16 -10.58 -17.73
N LEU A 472 -2.30 -9.59 -16.85
CA LEU A 472 -2.45 -8.19 -17.21
C LEU A 472 -1.33 -7.40 -16.55
N ILE A 473 -0.48 -6.79 -17.36
CA ILE A 473 0.63 -5.96 -16.88
C ILE A 473 0.28 -4.52 -17.20
N SER A 474 0.12 -3.68 -16.19
CA SER A 474 -0.19 -2.25 -16.35
C SER A 474 1.06 -1.39 -16.37
N SER A 475 2.17 -1.85 -15.79
CA SER A 475 3.41 -1.10 -15.87
C SER A 475 4.66 -1.97 -15.79
N VAL A 476 5.69 -1.59 -16.56
CA VAL A 476 7.05 -2.08 -16.41
C VAL A 476 8.00 -0.90 -16.33
N GLY A 477 8.96 -0.97 -15.41
CA GLY A 477 10.01 0.02 -15.26
C GLY A 477 11.41 -0.60 -15.21
N LEU A 478 12.38 0.06 -15.82
CA LEU A 478 13.81 -0.24 -15.69
C LEU A 478 14.49 0.95 -15.02
N HIS A 479 15.07 0.73 -13.85
CA HIS A 479 15.56 1.78 -12.96
C HIS A 479 16.99 1.51 -12.50
N TYR A 480 17.69 2.58 -12.15
CA TYR A 480 19.04 2.53 -11.61
C TYR A 480 19.04 3.00 -10.16
N ASP A 481 19.35 2.07 -9.26
CA ASP A 481 19.57 2.30 -7.84
C ASP A 481 21.08 2.52 -7.58
N PRO A 482 21.51 3.77 -7.34
CA PRO A 482 22.91 4.08 -7.07
C PRO A 482 23.34 3.69 -5.65
N PHE A 483 22.43 3.25 -4.78
CA PHE A 483 22.73 2.87 -3.39
C PHE A 483 22.96 1.36 -3.24
N TRP A 484 22.79 0.58 -4.32
CA TRP A 484 22.92 -0.87 -4.33
C TRP A 484 24.27 -1.35 -4.87
N HIS A 485 25.13 -1.82 -3.96
CA HIS A 485 26.47 -2.35 -4.25
C HIS A 485 26.68 -3.74 -3.62
N PRO A 486 26.05 -4.81 -4.15
CA PRO A 486 26.11 -6.14 -3.53
C PRO A 486 27.52 -6.73 -3.49
N ASN A 487 28.39 -6.34 -4.44
CA ASN A 487 29.77 -6.86 -4.52
C ASN A 487 30.74 -6.25 -3.50
N GLU A 488 30.39 -5.11 -2.88
CA GLU A 488 31.22 -4.49 -1.82
C GLU A 488 30.90 -5.07 -0.44
N GLN A 489 29.71 -5.67 -0.26
CA GLN A 489 29.28 -6.30 0.99
C GLN A 489 29.96 -7.65 1.28
N LEU A 490 30.70 -8.21 0.32
CA LEU A 490 31.46 -9.47 0.49
C LEU A 490 32.91 -9.24 0.99
N ILE A 491 33.32 -7.98 1.23
CA ILE A 491 34.69 -7.61 1.62
C ILE A 491 34.76 -7.05 3.07
N LEU A 492 33.63 -7.00 3.78
CA LEU A 492 33.55 -6.69 5.22
C LEU A 492 32.97 -7.89 5.97
#